data_AF-A0A433A1C0-F1
#
_entry.id   AF-A0A433A1C0-F1
#
_cell.length_a   1.000
_cell.length_b   1.000
_cell.length_c   1.000
_cell.angle_alpha   90.00
_cell.angle_beta   90.00
_cell.angle_gamma   90.00
#
_symmetry.space_group_name_H-M   'P 1'
#
loop_
_entity.id
_entity.type
_entity.pdbx_description
1 polymer ?
#
loop_
_entity_poly.entity_id
_entity_poly.type
_entity_poly.pdbx_seq_one_letter_code
_entity_poly.pdbx_strand_id
1 'polypeptide(L)'
;MAEEDGASNNELLLAACKNDQDDIVADILKEPDSFNINHTDGIGNTALHYAAKFGSLNCLDLLVEHDDIDVNIKNRLEEDTPLHLAVAYKDDPDVALAVVESLLDCEADPRIQNKNRLTPLQLVDSTNKELRDLLQRVIAGYQVDRRDIANDDDDDDDDDGPSDEE
;
A
#
# COMPACT_ATOMS: atom_id res chain seq x y z
N MET A 1 -7.98 -16.83 -38.03
CA MET A 1 -8.47 -15.49 -37.68
C MET A 1 -7.89 -15.23 -36.30
N ALA A 2 -6.76 -14.55 -36.26
CA ALA A 2 -6.16 -14.12 -35.01
C ALA A 2 -6.92 -12.85 -34.65
N GLU A 3 -7.74 -12.90 -33.61
CA GLU A 3 -8.20 -11.68 -32.97
C GLU A 3 -6.92 -11.07 -32.38
N GLU A 4 -6.39 -10.04 -33.04
CA GLU A 4 -5.56 -9.05 -32.37
C GLU A 4 -6.47 -8.38 -31.33
N ASP A 5 -6.69 -9.07 -30.21
CA ASP A 5 -7.14 -8.43 -28.99
C ASP A 5 -6.02 -7.45 -28.64
N GLY A 6 -6.18 -6.20 -29.05
CA GLY A 6 -5.38 -5.10 -28.53
C GLY A 6 -5.44 -5.19 -27.01
N ALA A 7 -4.30 -5.05 -26.35
CA ALA A 7 -4.24 -5.07 -24.89
C ALA A 7 -5.32 -4.15 -24.34
N SER A 8 -6.16 -4.68 -23.44
CA SER A 8 -7.18 -3.87 -22.78
C SER A 8 -6.52 -2.69 -22.06
N ASN A 9 -7.22 -1.57 -21.86
CA ASN A 9 -6.64 -0.44 -21.12
C ASN A 9 -6.12 -0.84 -19.74
N ASN A 10 -6.72 -1.87 -19.13
CA ASN A 10 -6.22 -2.49 -17.91
C ASN A 10 -4.83 -3.12 -18.10
N GLU A 11 -4.66 -4.00 -19.08
CA GLU A 11 -3.37 -4.64 -19.36
C GLU A 11 -2.32 -3.62 -19.81
N LEU A 12 -2.74 -2.60 -20.56
CA LEU A 12 -1.88 -1.50 -20.98
C LEU A 12 -1.41 -0.67 -19.77
N LEU A 13 -2.28 -0.40 -18.80
CA LEU A 13 -1.94 0.30 -17.56
C LEU A 13 -0.86 -0.47 -16.77
N LEU A 14 -1.03 -1.79 -16.64
CA LEU A 14 -0.03 -2.65 -15.98
C LEU A 14 1.31 -2.64 -16.73
N ALA A 15 1.27 -2.74 -18.06
CA ALA A 15 2.47 -2.72 -18.90
C ALA A 15 3.17 -1.36 -18.87
N ALA A 16 2.43 -0.26 -18.84
CA ALA A 16 2.97 1.09 -18.77
C ALA A 16 3.73 1.30 -17.45
N CYS A 17 3.15 0.90 -16.32
CA CYS A 17 3.80 0.99 -15.01
C CYS A 17 5.06 0.11 -14.92
N LYS A 18 5.06 -1.04 -15.59
CA LYS A 18 6.21 -1.93 -15.65
C LYS A 18 7.39 -1.36 -16.45
N ASN A 19 7.12 -0.52 -17.46
CA ASN A 19 8.13 0.05 -18.34
C ASN A 19 8.39 1.55 -18.07
N ASP A 20 7.85 2.08 -16.97
CA ASP A 20 7.91 3.49 -16.59
C ASP A 20 7.44 4.43 -17.71
N GLN A 21 6.25 4.15 -18.26
CA GLN A 21 5.62 4.92 -19.34
C GLN A 21 4.48 5.79 -18.81
N ASP A 22 4.83 6.87 -18.12
CA ASP A 22 3.90 7.81 -17.49
C ASP A 22 2.96 8.48 -18.50
N ASP A 23 3.43 8.77 -19.71
CA ASP A 23 2.59 9.32 -20.80
C ASP A 23 1.35 8.44 -21.09
N ILE A 24 1.54 7.11 -21.13
CA ILE A 24 0.46 6.15 -21.41
C ILE A 24 -0.50 6.08 -20.22
N VAL A 25 0.04 6.08 -19.00
CA VAL A 25 -0.76 6.10 -17.77
C VAL A 25 -1.63 7.35 -17.74
N ALA A 26 -1.05 8.53 -18.01
CA ALA A 26 -1.75 9.80 -18.05
C ALA A 26 -2.85 9.85 -19.13
N ASP A 27 -2.60 9.23 -20.30
CA ASP A 27 -3.62 9.15 -21.35
C ASP A 27 -4.78 8.23 -20.97
N ILE A 28 -4.52 7.10 -20.33
CA ILE A 28 -5.57 6.18 -19.85
C ILE A 28 -6.42 6.84 -18.75
N LEU A 29 -5.77 7.54 -17.81
CA LEU A 29 -6.44 8.24 -16.69
C LEU A 29 -7.42 9.34 -17.16
N LYS A 30 -7.29 9.86 -18.38
CA LYS A 30 -8.26 10.84 -18.95
C LYS A 30 -9.62 10.22 -19.26
N GLU A 31 -9.70 8.90 -19.41
CA GLU A 31 -10.93 8.17 -19.71
C GLU A 31 -11.24 7.16 -18.58
N PRO A 32 -11.71 7.63 -17.40
CA PRO A 32 -11.91 6.79 -16.21
C PRO A 32 -12.88 5.62 -16.41
N ASP A 33 -13.84 5.74 -17.33
CA ASP A 33 -14.80 4.68 -17.64
C ASP A 33 -14.19 3.51 -18.45
N SER A 34 -12.96 3.67 -18.96
CA SER A 34 -12.33 2.73 -19.89
C SER A 34 -11.44 1.68 -19.20
N PHE A 35 -11.12 1.87 -17.92
CA PHE A 35 -10.21 1.00 -17.16
C PHE A 35 -10.67 0.82 -15.72
N ASN A 36 -10.02 -0.09 -15.02
CA ASN A 36 -10.15 -0.26 -13.58
C ASN A 36 -8.76 -0.10 -12.95
N ILE A 37 -8.59 0.95 -12.14
CA ILE A 37 -7.31 1.29 -11.49
C ILE A 37 -6.75 0.14 -10.63
N ASN A 38 -7.65 -0.64 -10.03
CA ASN A 38 -7.33 -1.78 -9.17
C ASN A 38 -7.36 -3.13 -9.91
N HIS A 39 -7.33 -3.11 -11.25
CA HIS A 39 -7.28 -4.33 -12.03
C HIS A 39 -6.03 -5.15 -11.68
N THR A 40 -6.20 -6.47 -11.55
CA THR A 40 -5.12 -7.41 -11.27
C THR A 40 -4.89 -8.34 -12.44
N ASP A 41 -3.63 -8.60 -12.77
CA ASP A 41 -3.28 -9.65 -13.73
C ASP A 41 -3.51 -11.09 -13.20
N GLY A 42 -3.11 -12.09 -13.98
CA GLY A 42 -3.24 -13.50 -13.61
C GLY A 42 -2.47 -13.93 -12.36
N ILE A 43 -1.48 -13.15 -11.90
CA ILE A 43 -0.73 -13.38 -10.66
C ILE A 43 -1.19 -12.46 -9.51
N GLY A 44 -2.23 -11.66 -9.74
CA GLY A 44 -2.83 -10.77 -8.75
C GLY A 44 -2.11 -9.43 -8.60
N ASN A 45 -1.16 -9.08 -9.47
CA ASN A 45 -0.48 -7.79 -9.40
C ASN A 45 -1.33 -6.70 -10.02
N THR A 46 -1.42 -5.56 -9.34
CA THR A 46 -2.01 -4.32 -9.85
C THR A 46 -0.96 -3.43 -10.51
N ALA A 47 -1.40 -2.33 -11.14
CA ALA A 47 -0.51 -1.30 -11.68
C ALA A 47 0.47 -0.77 -10.61
N LEU A 48 0.00 -0.55 -9.38
CA LEU A 48 0.85 -0.14 -8.24
C LEU A 48 1.90 -1.18 -7.85
N HIS A 49 1.60 -2.48 -7.93
CA HIS A 49 2.61 -3.51 -7.68
C HIS A 49 3.76 -3.41 -8.68
N TYR A 50 3.44 -3.15 -9.95
CA TYR A 50 4.44 -2.97 -10.99
C TYR A 50 5.23 -1.67 -10.80
N ALA A 51 4.55 -0.55 -10.56
CA ALA A 51 5.22 0.72 -10.32
C ALA A 51 6.19 0.63 -9.11
N ALA A 52 5.73 0.04 -8.01
CA ALA A 52 6.56 -0.16 -6.82
C ALA A 52 7.74 -1.11 -7.06
N LYS A 53 7.53 -2.21 -7.80
CA LYS A 53 8.58 -3.20 -8.08
C LYS A 53 9.68 -2.68 -9.00
N PHE A 54 9.33 -1.82 -9.94
CA PHE A 54 10.26 -1.30 -10.95
C PHE A 54 10.80 0.11 -10.62
N GLY A 55 10.31 0.72 -9.53
CA GLY A 55 10.71 2.08 -9.15
C GLY A 55 10.12 3.15 -10.07
N SER A 56 9.00 2.87 -10.72
CA SER A 56 8.34 3.76 -11.68
C SER A 56 7.60 4.88 -10.96
N LEU A 57 8.35 5.81 -10.36
CA LEU A 57 7.82 6.85 -9.47
C LEU A 57 6.77 7.73 -10.16
N ASN A 58 7.03 8.17 -11.39
CA ASN A 58 6.10 9.01 -12.14
C ASN A 58 4.77 8.29 -12.40
N CYS A 59 4.84 7.01 -12.79
CA CYS A 59 3.64 6.18 -12.94
C CYS A 59 2.90 6.04 -11.60
N LEU A 60 3.64 5.83 -10.51
CA LEU A 60 3.07 5.67 -9.17
C LEU A 60 2.33 6.92 -8.73
N ASP A 61 2.95 8.09 -8.87
CA ASP A 61 2.37 9.38 -8.50
C ASP A 61 1.05 9.60 -9.26
N LEU A 62 1.01 9.33 -10.56
CA LEU A 62 -0.22 9.42 -11.35
C LEU A 62 -1.32 8.44 -10.90
N LEU A 63 -0.94 7.23 -10.46
CA LEU A 63 -1.90 6.22 -9.99
C LEU A 63 -2.49 6.59 -8.62
N VAL A 64 -1.66 7.08 -7.70
CA VAL A 64 -2.10 7.39 -6.33
C VAL A 64 -2.94 8.66 -6.24
N GLU A 65 -2.87 9.54 -7.23
CA GLU A 65 -3.77 10.68 -7.38
C GLU A 65 -5.22 10.27 -7.75
N HIS A 66 -5.45 9.01 -8.11
CA HIS A 66 -6.78 8.52 -8.49
C HIS A 66 -7.63 8.17 -7.25
N ASP A 67 -8.84 8.74 -7.13
CA ASP A 67 -9.68 8.61 -5.93
C ASP A 67 -9.99 7.16 -5.51
N ASP A 68 -10.20 6.25 -6.46
CA ASP A 68 -10.58 4.85 -6.19
C ASP A 68 -9.37 3.90 -5.98
N ILE A 69 -8.14 4.42 -5.88
CA ILE A 69 -6.94 3.59 -5.77
C ILE A 69 -6.89 2.82 -4.43
N ASP A 70 -6.63 1.50 -4.48
CA ASP A 70 -6.36 0.69 -3.29
C ASP A 70 -4.89 0.27 -3.24
N VAL A 71 -4.14 0.91 -2.35
CA VAL A 71 -2.70 0.71 -2.13
C VAL A 71 -2.36 -0.54 -1.31
N ASN A 72 -3.36 -1.20 -0.72
CA ASN A 72 -3.19 -2.33 0.21
C ASN A 72 -3.55 -3.69 -0.41
N ILE A 73 -3.86 -3.73 -1.71
CA ILE A 73 -4.15 -4.96 -2.44
C ILE A 73 -2.96 -5.91 -2.32
N LYS A 74 -3.24 -7.16 -1.98
CA LYS A 74 -2.24 -8.24 -1.94
C LYS A 74 -2.27 -9.01 -3.25
N ASN A 75 -1.10 -9.27 -3.83
CA ASN A 75 -1.01 -10.15 -4.98
C ASN A 75 -1.37 -11.60 -4.63
N ARG A 76 -1.65 -12.42 -5.64
CA ARG A 76 -2.13 -13.79 -5.40
C ARG A 76 -1.00 -14.76 -5.06
N LEU A 77 0.20 -14.52 -5.60
CA LEU A 77 1.28 -15.49 -5.53
C LEU A 77 1.97 -15.51 -4.15
N GLU A 78 2.40 -14.33 -3.70
CA GLU A 78 3.17 -14.11 -2.48
C GLU A 78 2.39 -13.36 -1.41
N GLU A 79 1.17 -12.89 -1.71
CA GLU A 79 0.39 -11.99 -0.87
C GLU A 79 1.15 -10.70 -0.51
N ASP A 80 2.08 -10.29 -1.36
CA ASP A 80 2.79 -9.03 -1.23
C ASP A 80 1.87 -7.87 -1.58
N THR A 81 1.97 -6.77 -0.84
CA THR A 81 1.37 -5.47 -1.20
C THR A 81 2.35 -4.66 -2.06
N PRO A 82 1.92 -3.58 -2.73
CA PRO A 82 2.84 -2.65 -3.41
C PRO A 82 3.99 -2.21 -2.50
N LEU A 83 3.70 -1.96 -1.22
CA LEU A 83 4.71 -1.58 -0.23
C LEU A 83 5.77 -2.67 0.04
N HIS A 84 5.41 -3.97 -0.01
CA HIS A 84 6.39 -5.06 0.07
C HIS A 84 7.34 -5.09 -1.13
N LEU A 85 6.84 -4.74 -2.31
CA LEU A 85 7.65 -4.72 -3.53
C LEU A 85 8.54 -3.47 -3.60
N ALA A 86 8.03 -2.32 -3.14
CA ALA A 86 8.79 -1.07 -3.07
C ALA A 86 10.07 -1.22 -2.22
N VAL A 87 9.96 -1.83 -1.04
CA VAL A 87 11.11 -2.01 -0.14
C VAL A 87 12.14 -3.03 -0.64
N ALA A 88 11.72 -3.90 -1.57
CA ALA A 88 12.57 -4.90 -2.19
C ALA A 88 13.27 -4.38 -3.46
N TYR A 89 12.98 -3.14 -3.88
CA TYR A 89 13.67 -2.49 -4.98
C TYR A 89 15.13 -2.18 -4.59
N LYS A 90 16.08 -2.63 -5.43
CA LYS A 90 17.52 -2.58 -5.13
C LYS A 90 18.33 -1.75 -6.13
N ASP A 91 17.73 -1.34 -7.23
CA ASP A 91 18.48 -0.68 -8.31
C ASP A 91 18.84 0.75 -7.89
N ASP A 92 17.93 1.46 -7.23
CA ASP A 92 18.16 2.81 -6.72
C ASP A 92 17.48 3.02 -5.33
N PRO A 93 18.27 3.26 -4.26
CA PRO A 93 17.72 3.44 -2.92
C PRO A 93 16.96 4.76 -2.73
N ASP A 94 17.30 5.80 -3.49
CA ASP A 94 16.61 7.09 -3.40
C ASP A 94 15.21 6.97 -4.03
N VAL A 95 15.10 6.24 -5.14
CA VAL A 95 13.81 5.91 -5.76
C VAL A 95 12.98 4.99 -4.87
N ALA A 96 13.60 3.97 -4.25
CA ALA A 96 12.90 3.11 -3.29
C ALA A 96 12.29 3.92 -2.14
N LEU A 97 13.05 4.90 -1.62
CA LEU A 97 12.60 5.78 -0.55
C LEU A 97 11.42 6.62 -0.99
N ALA A 98 11.52 7.30 -2.15
CA ALA A 98 10.44 8.13 -2.69
C ALA A 98 9.15 7.33 -2.93
N VAL A 99 9.26 6.14 -3.53
CA VAL A 99 8.11 5.25 -3.75
C VAL A 99 7.45 4.84 -2.42
N VAL A 100 8.25 4.51 -1.41
CA VAL A 100 7.74 4.14 -0.08
C VAL A 100 7.07 5.34 0.59
N GLU A 101 7.65 6.53 0.51
CA GLU A 101 7.04 7.77 1.03
C GLU A 101 5.69 8.04 0.36
N SER A 102 5.62 8.04 -0.97
CA SER A 102 4.35 8.24 -1.71
C SER A 102 3.28 7.21 -1.30
N LEU A 103 3.64 5.93 -1.15
CA LEU A 103 2.68 4.91 -0.72
C LEU A 103 2.20 5.13 0.72
N LEU A 104 3.08 5.55 1.64
CA LEU A 104 2.73 5.79 3.04
C LEU A 104 1.86 7.05 3.19
N ASP A 105 2.10 8.08 2.38
CA ASP A 105 1.26 9.28 2.34
C ASP A 105 -0.17 8.95 1.86
N CYS A 106 -0.33 7.90 1.04
CA CYS A 106 -1.61 7.36 0.60
C CYS A 106 -2.19 6.27 1.53
N GLU A 107 -1.82 6.29 2.81
CA GLU A 107 -2.34 5.38 3.85
C GLU A 107 -2.07 3.87 3.59
N ALA A 108 -0.97 3.54 2.90
CA ALA A 108 -0.53 2.14 2.81
C ALA A 108 -0.17 1.60 4.21
N ASP A 109 -0.72 0.45 4.61
CA ASP A 109 -0.50 -0.13 5.93
C ASP A 109 0.82 -0.96 5.94
N PRO A 110 1.88 -0.48 6.64
CA PRO A 110 3.17 -1.18 6.71
C PRO A 110 3.16 -2.40 7.64
N ARG A 111 2.00 -2.76 8.22
CA ARG A 111 1.86 -3.91 9.13
C ARG A 111 1.28 -5.13 8.43
N ILE A 112 0.79 -4.98 7.20
CA ILE A 112 0.28 -6.10 6.42
C ILE A 112 1.40 -7.13 6.27
N GLN A 113 1.04 -8.40 6.46
CA GLN A 113 1.95 -9.52 6.28
C GLN A 113 1.68 -10.22 4.96
N ASN A 114 2.74 -10.53 4.24
CA ASN A 114 2.69 -11.39 3.08
C ASN A 114 2.52 -12.87 3.48
N LYS A 115 2.53 -13.77 2.50
CA LYS A 115 2.35 -15.22 2.67
C LYS A 115 3.40 -15.86 3.58
N ASN A 116 4.60 -15.27 3.63
CA ASN A 116 5.69 -15.70 4.50
C ASN A 116 5.59 -15.13 5.91
N ARG A 117 4.49 -14.44 6.25
CA ARG A 117 4.28 -13.71 7.50
C ARG A 117 5.29 -12.58 7.72
N LEU A 118 5.87 -12.07 6.64
CA LEU A 118 6.82 -10.98 6.68
C LEU A 118 6.11 -9.66 6.44
N THR A 119 6.48 -8.62 7.19
CA THR A 119 6.07 -7.24 6.91
C THR A 119 7.05 -6.56 5.95
N PRO A 120 6.68 -5.44 5.29
CA PRO A 120 7.60 -4.69 4.44
C PRO A 120 8.90 -4.34 5.17
N LEU A 121 8.84 -3.91 6.43
CA LEU A 121 10.02 -3.59 7.24
C LEU A 121 11.01 -4.77 7.35
N GLN A 122 10.53 -6.01 7.35
CA GLN A 122 11.38 -7.20 7.44
C GLN A 122 12.03 -7.57 6.12
N LEU A 123 11.51 -7.08 5.00
CA LEU A 123 12.08 -7.26 3.66
C LEU A 123 13.10 -6.19 3.29
N VAL A 124 13.13 -5.06 4.02
CA VAL A 124 14.09 -3.96 3.79
C VAL A 124 15.52 -4.49 3.83
N ASP A 125 16.32 -4.11 2.83
CA ASP A 125 17.73 -4.45 2.81
C ASP A 125 18.46 -3.85 4.03
N SER A 126 19.32 -4.64 4.65
CA SER A 126 20.15 -4.23 5.78
C SER A 126 21.05 -3.02 5.52
N THR A 127 21.34 -2.71 4.25
CA THR A 127 22.11 -1.53 3.86
C THR A 127 21.29 -0.23 3.89
N ASN A 128 19.98 -0.33 3.64
CA ASN A 128 19.08 0.82 3.49
C ASN A 128 18.51 1.24 4.86
N LYS A 129 19.38 1.82 5.68
CA LYS A 129 19.04 2.27 7.04
C LYS A 129 17.92 3.31 7.04
N GLU A 130 17.92 4.22 6.09
CA GLU A 130 16.93 5.29 5.98
C GLU A 130 15.52 4.73 5.76
N LEU A 131 15.36 3.83 4.79
CA LEU A 131 14.09 3.14 4.52
C LEU A 131 13.59 2.36 5.74
N ARG A 132 14.51 1.70 6.44
CA ARG A 132 14.22 0.94 7.66
C ARG A 132 13.74 1.87 8.77
N ASP A 133 14.44 2.98 8.99
CA ASP A 133 14.11 3.96 10.04
C ASP A 133 12.76 4.65 9.74
N LEU A 134 12.47 4.95 8.48
CA LEU A 134 11.19 5.50 8.04
C LEU A 134 10.03 4.55 8.39
N LEU A 135 10.09 3.30 7.93
CA LEU A 135 9.05 2.31 8.21
C LEU A 135 8.92 2.01 9.71
N GLN A 136 10.03 1.95 10.44
CA GLN A 136 10.01 1.73 11.88
C GLN A 136 9.35 2.90 12.63
N ARG A 137 9.60 4.15 12.19
CA ARG A 137 8.94 5.35 12.73
C ARG A 137 7.44 5.32 12.46
N VAL A 138 7.02 5.00 11.24
CA VAL A 138 5.60 4.94 10.88
C VAL A 138 4.89 3.85 11.66
N ILE A 139 5.44 2.63 11.73
CA ILE A 139 4.89 1.53 12.52
C ILE A 139 4.80 1.88 14.02
N ALA A 140 5.76 2.65 14.55
CA ALA A 140 5.71 3.12 15.94
C ALA A 140 4.57 4.13 16.15
N GLY A 141 4.28 5.02 15.18
CA GLY A 141 3.14 5.93 15.20
C GLY A 141 1.81 5.18 15.40
N TYR A 142 1.56 4.14 14.61
CA TYR A 142 0.37 3.28 14.73
C TYR A 142 0.18 2.61 16.11
N GLN A 143 1.24 2.46 16.90
CA GLN A 143 1.17 1.86 18.25
C GLN A 143 0.81 2.87 19.34
N VAL A 144 0.94 4.17 19.06
CA VAL A 144 0.61 5.25 19.99
C VAL A 144 -0.89 5.57 19.91
N ASP A 145 -1.47 5.62 18.71
CA ASP A 145 -2.91 5.90 18.51
C ASP A 145 -3.85 4.92 19.23
N ARG A 146 -3.40 3.69 19.49
CA ARG A 146 -4.22 2.67 20.17
C ARG A 146 -4.20 2.75 21.69
N ARG A 147 -3.33 3.58 22.29
CA ARG A 147 -3.22 3.73 23.75
C ARG A 147 -3.96 4.94 24.31
N ASP A 148 -4.45 5.84 23.45
CA ASP A 148 -5.28 6.99 23.85
C ASP A 148 -6.79 6.69 23.85
N ILE A 149 -7.19 5.43 23.67
CA ILE A 149 -8.55 4.93 23.97
C ILE A 149 -8.48 4.23 25.34
N ALA A 150 -8.20 4.99 26.39
CA ALA A 150 -8.38 4.55 27.76
C ALA A 150 -9.67 5.20 28.29
N ASN A 151 -10.69 4.35 28.45
CA ASN A 151 -11.94 4.50 29.20
C ASN A 151 -12.25 5.87 29.83
N ASP A 152 -13.20 6.59 29.25
CA ASP A 152 -14.12 7.46 30.00
C ASP A 152 -15.45 6.70 30.24
N ASP A 153 -15.36 5.53 30.89
CA ASP A 153 -16.49 4.90 31.59
C ASP A 153 -16.22 5.01 33.10
N ASP A 154 -15.93 6.22 33.56
CA ASP A 154 -16.19 6.66 34.93
C ASP A 154 -17.37 7.64 34.83
N ASP A 155 -18.56 7.17 35.18
CA ASP A 155 -19.47 7.88 36.10
C ASP A 155 -20.81 7.12 36.21
N ASP A 156 -21.33 7.16 37.44
CA ASP A 156 -22.67 6.73 37.89
C ASP A 156 -22.85 5.24 38.24
N ASP A 157 -22.59 4.88 39.50
CA ASP A 157 -23.67 4.90 40.50
C ASP A 157 -23.10 4.57 41.89
N ASP A 158 -22.91 5.62 42.68
CA ASP A 158 -23.03 5.58 44.14
C ASP A 158 -24.45 5.10 44.49
N ASP A 159 -24.62 3.85 44.94
CA ASP A 159 -25.78 3.49 45.78
C ASP A 159 -25.28 2.97 47.12
N ASP A 160 -25.15 3.94 48.02
CA ASP A 160 -24.95 3.80 49.45
C ASP A 160 -26.21 3.21 50.08
N GLY A 161 -26.08 2.04 50.72
CA GLY A 161 -27.15 1.48 51.52
C GLY A 161 -26.67 0.42 52.51
N PRO A 162 -26.44 0.76 53.79
CA PRO A 162 -26.45 -0.25 54.83
C PRO A 162 -27.90 -0.56 55.18
N SER A 163 -28.26 -1.83 55.32
CA SER A 163 -29.52 -2.21 55.95
C SER A 163 -29.32 -3.45 56.79
N ASP A 164 -29.51 -3.19 58.08
CA ASP A 164 -29.41 -3.96 59.31
C ASP A 164 -29.52 -5.48 59.30
N GLU A 165 -28.76 -6.03 60.25
CA GLU A 165 -28.94 -7.29 60.95
C GLU A 165 -30.38 -7.44 61.51
N GLU A 166 -31.00 -8.61 61.38
CA GLU A 166 -31.71 -9.36 62.45
C GLU A 166 -31.95 -10.82 62.03
#